data_AF-A0A971ME27-F1
#
_entry.id   AF-A0A971ME27-F1
#
_cell.length_a   1.000
_cell.length_b   1.000
_cell.length_c   1.000
_cell.angle_alpha   90.00
_cell.angle_beta   90.00
_cell.angle_gamma   90.00
#
_symmetry.space_group_name_H-M   'P 1'
#
loop_
_entity.id
_entity.type
_entity.pdbx_description
1 polymer ?
#
loop_
_entity_poly.entity_id
_entity_poly.type
_entity_poly.pdbx_seq_one_letter_code
_entity_poly.pdbx_strand_id
1 'polypeptide(L)'
;MTIKLKTKKLISILLLISIIFPLLPIGEIIAYANDPTVTSITVYRTYHDLTGIGEYGINIRGTGLSKLPIRYMVSGGSQYIPLTNPGPGSDDYFRQYTIPAGQVISNIMVGNQDFKIMETNMPKITSIDPTMIDLNGDNPYTIIKGQNFSYFGDDNGTKTNIYIENKDVTDIFRVQTNEVYLQGDVLRDIGYGNKNIVIERTKREGSVDINIVYNHINALRIFESIRLDPRVDVNIFPNRGKIGSQTTITINGIRENFSVFFLENETDLFKYENLGENPEYQQTTENKSIIRVTVPKGLTVGKTYKVVIT
;
A
#
# COMPACT_ATOMS: atom_id res chain seq x y z
N MET A 1 25.47 -75.74 3.99
CA MET A 1 24.20 -75.81 4.73
C MET A 1 23.68 -74.40 5.03
N THR A 2 23.60 -73.50 4.02
CA THR A 2 23.44 -72.05 4.27
C THR A 2 22.32 -71.41 3.43
N ILE A 3 21.90 -72.07 2.36
CA ILE A 3 20.85 -71.58 1.44
C ILE A 3 19.45 -71.80 2.06
N LYS A 4 19.20 -72.96 2.68
CA LYS A 4 17.90 -73.29 3.31
C LYS A 4 17.52 -72.35 4.47
N LEU A 5 18.48 -71.75 5.18
CA LEU A 5 18.20 -70.84 6.30
C LEU A 5 17.74 -69.45 5.81
N LYS A 6 18.29 -68.97 4.69
CA LYS A 6 17.91 -67.69 4.09
C LYS A 6 16.51 -67.75 3.48
N THR A 7 16.17 -68.85 2.81
CA THR A 7 14.82 -69.05 2.23
C THR A 7 13.75 -69.14 3.30
N LYS A 8 14.03 -69.81 4.43
CA LYS A 8 13.10 -69.88 5.57
C LYS A 8 12.86 -68.51 6.21
N LYS A 9 13.91 -67.69 6.41
CA LYS A 9 13.75 -66.32 6.90
C LYS A 9 12.94 -65.44 5.95
N LEU A 10 13.17 -65.56 4.64
CA LEU A 10 12.42 -64.79 3.63
C LEU A 10 10.94 -65.17 3.62
N ILE A 11 10.65 -66.48 3.68
CA ILE A 11 9.27 -67.00 3.73
C ILE A 11 8.59 -66.56 5.03
N SER A 12 9.28 -66.60 6.18
CA SER A 12 8.72 -66.12 7.45
C SER A 12 8.43 -64.62 7.45
N ILE A 13 9.26 -63.79 6.81
CA ILE A 13 9.02 -62.34 6.68
C ILE A 13 7.81 -62.09 5.77
N LEU A 14 7.70 -62.80 4.63
CA LEU A 14 6.54 -62.74 3.75
C LEU A 14 5.25 -63.17 4.45
N LEU A 15 5.33 -64.23 5.26
CA LEU A 15 4.19 -64.70 6.05
C LEU A 15 3.77 -63.65 7.10
N LEU A 16 4.75 -63.04 7.78
CA LEU A 16 4.50 -61.99 8.77
C LEU A 16 3.83 -60.77 8.10
N ILE A 17 4.31 -60.35 6.93
CA ILE A 17 3.73 -59.24 6.16
C ILE A 17 2.31 -59.61 5.71
N SER A 18 2.05 -60.84 5.27
CA SER A 18 0.71 -61.29 4.86
C SER A 18 -0.31 -61.41 6.01
N ILE A 19 0.18 -61.63 7.23
CA ILE A 19 -0.67 -61.66 8.44
C ILE A 19 -0.97 -60.23 8.90
N ILE A 20 -0.01 -59.31 8.77
CA ILE A 20 -0.16 -57.93 9.21
C ILE A 20 -0.93 -57.07 8.20
N PHE A 21 -0.78 -57.30 6.89
CA PHE A 21 -1.42 -56.48 5.85
C PHE A 21 -2.96 -56.40 5.92
N PRO A 22 -3.70 -57.50 6.19
CA PRO A 22 -5.15 -57.44 6.36
C PRO A 22 -5.59 -56.97 7.76
N LEU A 23 -4.67 -56.88 8.72
CA LEU A 23 -4.88 -56.28 10.04
C LEU A 23 -4.59 -54.77 10.05
N LEU A 24 -3.97 -54.24 9.00
CA LEU A 24 -3.97 -52.79 8.79
C LEU A 24 -5.41 -52.40 8.47
N PRO A 25 -6.00 -51.44 9.21
CA PRO A 25 -7.27 -50.86 8.82
C PRO A 25 -7.04 -50.08 7.52
N ILE A 26 -7.20 -50.76 6.37
CA ILE A 26 -7.29 -50.16 5.03
C ILE A 26 -8.69 -49.55 4.84
N GLY A 27 -9.55 -49.65 5.87
CA GLY A 27 -10.77 -48.87 6.00
C GLY A 27 -10.39 -47.39 6.10
N GLU A 28 -10.44 -46.73 4.95
CA GLU A 28 -10.63 -45.29 4.85
C GLU A 28 -9.62 -44.47 5.67
N ILE A 29 -8.44 -44.22 5.08
CA ILE A 29 -7.83 -42.90 5.29
C ILE A 29 -8.79 -41.90 4.66
N ILE A 30 -9.90 -41.60 5.33
CA ILE A 30 -10.58 -40.33 5.21
C ILE A 30 -9.54 -39.35 5.72
N ALA A 31 -8.74 -38.81 4.80
CA ALA A 31 -8.24 -37.48 5.02
C ALA A 31 -9.50 -36.65 5.32
N TYR A 32 -9.69 -36.27 6.58
CA TYR A 32 -10.61 -35.21 6.92
C TYR A 32 -10.14 -34.01 6.12
N ALA A 33 -10.65 -33.86 4.90
CA ALA A 33 -10.56 -32.63 4.18
C ALA A 33 -11.34 -31.68 5.07
N ASN A 34 -10.61 -30.87 5.86
CA ASN A 34 -11.22 -29.84 6.67
C ASN A 34 -12.23 -29.12 5.79
N ASP A 35 -13.47 -29.03 6.28
CA ASP A 35 -14.51 -28.31 5.56
C ASP A 35 -13.96 -26.93 5.20
N PRO A 36 -14.20 -26.44 3.96
CA PRO A 36 -13.71 -25.14 3.57
C PRO A 36 -14.13 -24.07 4.57
N THR A 37 -13.17 -23.29 5.06
CA THR A 37 -13.42 -22.22 6.03
C THR A 37 -12.96 -20.89 5.45
N VAL A 38 -13.65 -19.82 5.85
CA VAL A 38 -13.23 -18.44 5.61
C VAL A 38 -12.76 -17.86 6.93
N THR A 39 -11.59 -17.22 6.94
CA THR A 39 -11.03 -16.58 8.14
C THR A 39 -11.05 -15.06 8.01
N SER A 40 -10.85 -14.53 6.80
CA SER A 40 -10.94 -13.08 6.59
C SER A 40 -11.34 -12.72 5.16
N ILE A 41 -12.01 -11.60 5.02
CA ILE A 41 -12.32 -10.95 3.74
C ILE A 41 -11.81 -9.52 3.81
N THR A 42 -11.00 -9.11 2.83
CA THR A 42 -10.49 -7.75 2.72
C THR A 42 -10.89 -7.17 1.37
N VAL A 43 -11.63 -6.07 1.39
CA VAL A 43 -11.95 -5.28 0.21
C VAL A 43 -11.03 -4.07 0.19
N TYR A 44 -10.26 -3.88 -0.87
CA TYR A 44 -9.24 -2.82 -0.90
C TYR A 44 -9.39 -1.95 -2.13
N ARG A 45 -9.18 -0.64 -1.95
CA ARG A 45 -9.04 0.35 -3.01
C ARG A 45 -7.71 1.05 -2.89
N THR A 46 -6.99 1.14 -3.99
CA THR A 46 -5.73 1.88 -4.07
C THR A 46 -5.90 3.03 -5.04
N TYR A 47 -5.82 4.25 -4.53
CA TYR A 47 -5.92 5.49 -5.29
C TYR A 47 -4.52 6.06 -5.54
N HIS A 48 -4.15 6.18 -6.80
CA HIS A 48 -2.90 6.84 -7.21
C HIS A 48 -3.05 8.36 -7.37
N ASP A 49 -4.28 8.85 -7.35
CA ASP A 49 -4.65 10.26 -7.35
C ASP A 49 -5.99 10.47 -6.61
N LEU A 50 -6.42 11.71 -6.46
CA LEU A 50 -7.69 12.05 -5.81
C LEU A 50 -8.90 12.00 -6.78
N THR A 51 -8.73 11.50 -8.01
CA THR A 51 -9.79 11.47 -9.03
C THR A 51 -10.82 10.36 -8.81
N GLY A 52 -10.52 9.41 -7.92
CA GLY A 52 -11.47 8.41 -7.44
C GLY A 52 -11.55 7.12 -8.25
N ILE A 53 -10.71 6.94 -9.28
CA ILE A 53 -10.57 5.66 -10.00
C ILE A 53 -9.34 4.93 -9.45
N GLY A 54 -9.56 4.18 -8.37
CA GLY A 54 -8.51 3.34 -7.77
C GLY A 54 -8.54 1.90 -8.28
N GLU A 55 -7.42 1.19 -8.17
CA GLU A 55 -7.42 -0.27 -8.27
C GLU A 55 -8.34 -0.82 -7.19
N TYR A 56 -9.23 -1.75 -7.54
CA TYR A 56 -10.25 -2.25 -6.62
C TYR A 56 -10.23 -3.76 -6.62
N GLY A 57 -10.13 -4.35 -5.44
CA GLY A 57 -10.02 -5.79 -5.32
C GLY A 57 -10.54 -6.37 -4.02
N ILE A 58 -10.62 -7.69 -4.02
CA ILE A 58 -11.11 -8.51 -2.93
C ILE A 58 -10.07 -9.59 -2.65
N ASN A 59 -9.67 -9.70 -1.39
CA ASN A 59 -8.81 -10.76 -0.87
C ASN A 59 -9.59 -11.60 0.14
N ILE A 60 -9.52 -12.92 0.01
CA ILE A 60 -10.19 -13.88 0.89
C ILE A 60 -9.14 -14.86 1.41
N ARG A 61 -9.09 -15.06 2.72
CA ARG A 61 -8.21 -16.04 3.38
C ARG A 61 -9.05 -17.12 4.05
N GLY A 62 -8.51 -18.33 4.10
CA GLY A 62 -9.22 -19.49 4.62
C GLY A 62 -8.51 -20.81 4.31
N THR A 63 -9.29 -21.87 4.23
CA THR A 63 -8.85 -23.22 3.80
C THR A 63 -9.85 -23.78 2.80
N GLY A 64 -9.43 -24.58 1.81
CA GLY A 64 -10.35 -25.19 0.85
C GLY A 64 -11.01 -24.20 -0.11
N LEU A 65 -10.51 -22.97 -0.21
CA LEU A 65 -11.11 -21.90 -1.00
C LEU A 65 -11.11 -22.21 -2.50
N SER A 66 -10.25 -23.11 -2.97
CA SER A 66 -10.17 -23.42 -4.39
C SER A 66 -11.38 -24.17 -4.93
N LYS A 67 -12.15 -24.78 -4.01
CA LYS A 67 -13.31 -25.62 -4.30
C LYS A 67 -14.63 -24.88 -4.18
N LEU A 68 -14.62 -23.64 -3.70
CA LEU A 68 -15.82 -22.86 -3.44
C LEU A 68 -16.07 -21.83 -4.56
N PRO A 69 -17.33 -21.68 -5.04
CA PRO A 69 -17.70 -20.54 -5.86
C PRO A 69 -17.65 -19.27 -5.01
N ILE A 70 -17.09 -18.20 -5.57
CA ILE A 70 -17.02 -16.89 -4.90
C ILE A 70 -17.79 -15.90 -5.76
N ARG A 71 -18.65 -15.10 -5.13
CA ARG A 71 -19.50 -14.10 -5.79
C ARG A 71 -19.56 -12.84 -4.94
N TYR A 72 -19.85 -11.70 -5.56
CA TYR A 72 -20.09 -10.45 -4.86
C TYR A 72 -21.38 -9.79 -5.33
N MET A 73 -21.97 -8.95 -4.50
CA MET A 73 -23.13 -8.15 -4.83
C MET A 73 -22.79 -6.67 -4.67
N VAL A 74 -23.18 -5.87 -5.65
CA VAL A 74 -23.03 -4.41 -5.62
C VAL A 74 -24.17 -3.81 -4.81
N SER A 75 -23.87 -2.79 -4.02
CA SER A 75 -24.85 -2.01 -3.26
C SER A 75 -25.95 -1.45 -4.19
N GLY A 76 -27.22 -1.71 -3.84
CA GLY A 76 -28.38 -1.37 -4.67
C GLY A 76 -28.69 -2.38 -5.78
N GLY A 77 -27.82 -3.36 -6.02
CA GLY A 77 -28.07 -4.49 -6.91
C GLY A 77 -28.88 -5.60 -6.24
N SER A 78 -29.43 -6.51 -7.04
CA SER A 78 -30.23 -7.67 -6.60
C SER A 78 -29.61 -9.02 -6.99
N GLN A 79 -28.44 -9.01 -7.63
CA GLN A 79 -27.82 -10.21 -8.19
C GLN A 79 -26.37 -10.35 -7.75
N TYR A 80 -25.98 -11.59 -7.48
CA TYR A 80 -24.60 -11.99 -7.23
C TYR A 80 -23.85 -12.16 -8.54
N ILE A 81 -22.73 -11.45 -8.67
CA ILE A 81 -21.81 -11.49 -9.80
C ILE A 81 -20.67 -12.46 -9.44
N PRO A 82 -20.38 -13.47 -10.28
CA PRO A 82 -19.33 -14.45 -10.00
C PRO A 82 -17.92 -13.88 -10.16
N LEU A 83 -17.01 -14.33 -9.29
CA LEU A 83 -15.58 -14.05 -9.34
C LEU A 83 -14.83 -15.28 -9.87
N THR A 84 -14.60 -15.31 -11.18
CA THR A 84 -14.14 -16.52 -11.90
C THR A 84 -12.63 -16.59 -12.14
N ASN A 85 -11.95 -15.44 -12.16
CA ASN A 85 -10.52 -15.33 -12.50
C ASN A 85 -9.72 -14.82 -11.31
N PRO A 86 -9.28 -15.71 -10.40
CA PRO A 86 -8.43 -15.29 -9.29
C PRO A 86 -7.08 -14.78 -9.81
N GLY A 87 -6.60 -13.69 -9.21
CA GLY A 87 -5.32 -13.07 -9.54
C GLY A 87 -4.12 -13.91 -9.14
N PRO A 88 -2.91 -13.55 -9.61
CA PRO A 88 -1.67 -14.29 -9.35
C PRO A 88 -1.43 -14.56 -7.86
N GLY A 89 -0.84 -15.71 -7.51
CA GLY A 89 -0.60 -16.06 -6.09
C GLY A 89 -1.83 -16.53 -5.32
N SER A 90 -3.00 -16.63 -5.96
CA SER A 90 -4.15 -17.30 -5.37
C SER A 90 -3.97 -18.82 -5.35
N ASP A 91 -4.32 -19.45 -4.24
CA ASP A 91 -4.25 -20.89 -4.00
C ASP A 91 -5.49 -21.39 -3.22
N ASP A 92 -5.34 -22.47 -2.45
CA ASP A 92 -6.42 -23.05 -1.64
C ASP A 92 -6.66 -22.32 -0.31
N TYR A 93 -5.71 -21.47 0.12
CA TYR A 93 -5.74 -20.73 1.39
C TYR A 93 -5.95 -19.23 1.20
N PHE A 94 -5.67 -18.72 -0.01
CA PHE A 94 -5.78 -17.33 -0.37
C PHE A 94 -6.37 -17.17 -1.77
N ARG A 95 -7.39 -16.32 -1.91
CA ARG A 95 -7.93 -15.93 -3.22
C ARG A 95 -7.93 -14.41 -3.32
N GLN A 96 -7.42 -13.88 -4.43
CA GLN A 96 -7.49 -12.45 -4.74
C GLN A 96 -8.18 -12.20 -6.06
N TYR A 97 -8.90 -11.09 -6.17
CA TYR A 97 -9.65 -10.72 -7.36
C TYR A 97 -9.59 -9.20 -7.58
N THR A 98 -9.55 -8.80 -8.85
CA THR A 98 -9.75 -7.41 -9.26
C THR A 98 -11.18 -7.22 -9.77
N ILE A 99 -11.82 -6.11 -9.43
CA ILE A 99 -13.19 -5.78 -9.81
C ILE A 99 -13.28 -4.33 -10.33
N PRO A 100 -14.36 -3.95 -11.04
CA PRO A 100 -14.49 -2.62 -11.61
C PRO A 100 -14.53 -1.49 -10.56
N ALA A 101 -13.64 -0.50 -10.70
CA ALA A 101 -13.38 0.58 -9.73
C ALA A 101 -14.58 1.48 -9.35
N GLY A 102 -15.69 1.45 -10.08
CA GLY A 102 -16.89 2.27 -9.82
C GLY A 102 -17.98 1.62 -8.96
N GLN A 103 -17.82 0.36 -8.56
CA GLN A 103 -18.84 -0.39 -7.83
C GLN A 103 -18.63 -0.27 -6.33
N VAL A 104 -19.67 -0.28 -5.48
CA VAL A 104 -19.54 -0.40 -4.02
C VAL A 104 -20.09 -1.76 -3.61
N ILE A 105 -19.35 -2.59 -2.87
CA ILE A 105 -19.81 -3.93 -2.50
C ILE A 105 -20.70 -3.88 -1.25
N SER A 106 -21.85 -4.57 -1.31
CA SER A 106 -22.68 -4.82 -0.14
C SER A 106 -22.37 -6.17 0.50
N ASN A 107 -22.19 -7.22 -0.30
CA ASN A 107 -22.05 -8.59 0.15
C ASN A 107 -21.01 -9.38 -0.66
N ILE A 108 -20.38 -10.35 -0.03
CA ILE A 108 -19.56 -11.38 -0.67
C ILE A 108 -20.07 -12.75 -0.23
N MET A 109 -20.31 -13.62 -1.19
CA MET A 109 -20.72 -15.00 -0.99
C MET A 109 -19.56 -15.94 -1.30
N VAL A 110 -19.21 -16.81 -0.36
CA VAL A 110 -18.17 -17.84 -0.51
C VAL A 110 -18.82 -19.20 -0.25
N GLY A 111 -18.95 -20.02 -1.28
CA GLY A 111 -19.78 -21.23 -1.22
C GLY A 111 -21.24 -20.87 -0.92
N ASN A 112 -21.72 -21.31 0.23
CA ASN A 112 -23.08 -21.03 0.73
C ASN A 112 -23.10 -20.00 1.87
N GLN A 113 -21.95 -19.42 2.22
CA GLN A 113 -21.84 -18.42 3.29
C GLN A 113 -21.89 -17.02 2.68
N ASP A 114 -22.72 -16.14 3.23
CA ASP A 114 -22.90 -14.75 2.80
C ASP A 114 -22.37 -13.80 3.88
N PHE A 115 -21.50 -12.88 3.49
CA PHE A 115 -20.81 -11.94 4.36
C PHE A 115 -21.15 -10.50 3.98
N LYS A 116 -21.58 -9.70 4.96
CA LYS A 116 -21.92 -8.30 4.74
C LYS A 116 -20.67 -7.42 4.84
N ILE A 117 -20.29 -6.78 3.74
CA ILE A 117 -19.02 -6.05 3.61
C ILE A 117 -19.06 -4.65 4.22
N MET A 118 -20.23 -4.01 4.34
CA MET A 118 -20.38 -2.68 4.99
C MET A 118 -19.54 -1.55 4.34
N GLU A 119 -19.32 -1.60 3.02
CA GLU A 119 -18.60 -0.54 2.30
C GLU A 119 -19.48 0.70 2.04
N THR A 120 -20.79 0.55 2.15
CA THR A 120 -21.73 1.68 2.14
C THR A 120 -21.34 2.68 3.23
N ASN A 121 -21.38 3.97 2.91
CA ASN A 121 -20.96 5.07 3.79
C ASN A 121 -19.51 4.97 4.30
N MET A 122 -18.63 4.26 3.60
CA MET A 122 -17.20 4.36 3.86
C MET A 122 -16.75 5.83 3.65
N PRO A 123 -15.97 6.42 4.58
CA PRO A 123 -15.40 7.74 4.40
C PRO A 123 -14.56 7.81 3.13
N LYS A 124 -14.66 8.94 2.41
CA LYS A 124 -13.93 9.17 1.17
C LYS A 124 -13.28 10.53 1.20
N ILE A 125 -12.00 10.61 0.84
CA ILE A 125 -11.32 11.88 0.62
C ILE A 125 -11.55 12.29 -0.82
N THR A 126 -11.97 13.54 -1.01
CA THR A 126 -12.27 14.12 -2.33
C THR A 126 -11.29 15.22 -2.71
N SER A 127 -10.61 15.84 -1.74
CA SER A 127 -9.63 16.90 -1.99
C SER A 127 -8.69 17.07 -0.79
N ILE A 128 -7.45 17.44 -1.09
CA ILE A 128 -6.43 17.86 -0.13
C ILE A 128 -5.78 19.11 -0.69
N ASP A 129 -5.76 20.20 0.08
CA ASP A 129 -5.20 21.48 -0.37
C ASP A 129 -4.62 22.31 0.79
N PRO A 130 -3.35 22.76 0.70
CA PRO A 130 -2.35 22.35 -0.28
C PRO A 130 -1.90 20.89 -0.09
N THR A 131 -1.47 20.24 -1.17
CA THR A 131 -0.88 18.89 -1.13
C THR A 131 0.60 18.88 -0.77
N MET A 132 1.28 20.02 -0.86
CA MET A 132 2.68 20.20 -0.46
C MET A 132 2.74 21.26 0.65
N ILE A 133 3.21 20.88 1.83
CA ILE A 133 3.21 21.74 3.01
C ILE A 133 4.64 21.96 3.50
N ASP A 134 5.05 23.23 3.49
CA ASP A 134 6.30 23.69 4.09
C ASP A 134 6.07 24.09 5.55
N LEU A 135 6.61 23.31 6.48
CA LEU A 135 6.50 23.57 7.91
C LEU A 135 7.27 24.82 8.36
N ASN A 136 8.19 25.36 7.55
CA ASN A 136 8.88 26.62 7.81
C ASN A 136 8.12 27.86 7.29
N GLY A 137 7.00 27.67 6.59
CA GLY A 137 6.14 28.77 6.16
C GLY A 137 5.43 29.45 7.33
N ASP A 138 4.88 30.65 7.08
CA ASP A 138 4.27 31.50 8.13
C ASP A 138 3.05 30.86 8.81
N ASN A 139 2.31 30.00 8.10
CA ASN A 139 1.17 29.26 8.64
C ASN A 139 1.03 27.92 7.91
N PRO A 140 1.76 26.86 8.33
CA PRO A 140 1.68 25.57 7.68
C PRO A 140 0.36 24.89 7.99
N TYR A 141 -0.44 24.63 6.96
CA TYR A 141 -1.66 23.86 7.09
C TYR A 141 -1.98 23.07 5.81
N THR A 142 -2.87 22.10 5.94
CA THR A 142 -3.60 21.51 4.82
C THR A 142 -5.05 21.24 5.21
N ILE A 143 -5.94 21.31 4.24
CA ILE A 143 -7.37 21.04 4.40
C ILE A 143 -7.69 19.74 3.68
N ILE A 144 -8.24 18.78 4.40
CA ILE A 144 -8.69 17.51 3.85
C ILE A 144 -10.22 17.53 3.79
N LYS A 145 -10.77 17.48 2.58
CA LYS A 145 -12.22 17.44 2.31
C LYS A 145 -12.66 16.05 1.89
N GLY A 146 -13.90 15.72 2.21
CA GLY A 146 -14.43 14.41 1.90
C GLY A 146 -15.91 14.24 2.17
N GLN A 147 -16.32 12.98 2.24
CA GLN A 147 -17.69 12.55 2.50
C GLN A 147 -17.69 11.51 3.62
N ASN A 148 -18.81 11.43 4.33
CA ASN A 148 -19.06 10.43 5.38
C ASN A 148 -18.05 10.46 6.54
N PHE A 149 -17.45 11.61 6.88
CA PHE A 149 -16.49 11.67 8.00
C PHE A 149 -17.16 11.41 9.35
N SER A 150 -18.47 11.59 9.45
CA SER A 150 -19.28 11.18 10.61
C SER A 150 -19.23 9.69 10.92
N TYR A 151 -18.71 8.84 10.01
CA TYR A 151 -18.57 7.40 10.21
C TYR A 151 -17.16 6.98 10.67
N PHE A 152 -16.27 7.92 10.97
CA PHE A 152 -15.02 7.63 11.66
C PHE A 152 -15.28 7.27 13.14
N GLY A 153 -14.45 6.38 13.68
CA GLY A 153 -14.63 5.78 15.00
C GLY A 153 -15.53 4.55 14.97
N ASP A 154 -16.14 4.25 16.11
CA ASP A 154 -17.05 3.11 16.26
C ASP A 154 -18.48 3.49 15.80
N ASP A 155 -19.01 2.78 14.81
CA ASP A 155 -20.39 2.92 14.32
C ASP A 155 -20.99 1.55 13.98
N ASN A 156 -22.16 1.24 14.55
CA ASN A 156 -22.95 0.04 14.24
C ASN A 156 -22.15 -1.29 14.23
N GLY A 157 -21.24 -1.47 15.19
CA GLY A 157 -20.40 -2.67 15.30
C GLY A 157 -19.25 -2.73 14.28
N THR A 158 -18.95 -1.62 13.62
CA THR A 158 -17.76 -1.43 12.80
C THR A 158 -16.87 -0.38 13.43
N LYS A 159 -15.56 -0.49 13.19
CA LYS A 159 -14.58 0.52 13.60
C LYS A 159 -13.88 1.07 12.37
N THR A 160 -14.02 2.36 12.12
CA THR A 160 -13.42 3.04 10.97
C THR A 160 -12.34 4.01 11.42
N ASN A 161 -11.10 3.77 11.02
CA ASN A 161 -9.95 4.60 11.37
C ASN A 161 -9.38 5.27 10.11
N ILE A 162 -8.67 6.37 10.32
CA ILE A 162 -7.85 7.03 9.31
C ILE A 162 -6.43 7.20 9.83
N TYR A 163 -5.48 6.82 9.00
CA TYR A 163 -4.06 6.94 9.25
C TYR A 163 -3.42 7.80 8.18
N ILE A 164 -2.52 8.70 8.60
CA ILE A 164 -1.60 9.39 7.68
C ILE A 164 -0.23 8.77 7.91
N GLU A 165 0.24 8.03 6.92
CA GLU A 165 1.33 7.06 7.04
C GLU A 165 1.07 6.09 8.21
N ASN A 166 1.85 6.18 9.29
CA ASN A 166 1.73 5.32 10.48
C ASN A 166 1.05 6.01 11.67
N LYS A 167 0.54 7.23 11.51
CA LYS A 167 -0.10 7.99 12.58
C LYS A 167 -1.61 7.87 12.50
N ASP A 168 -2.23 7.37 13.56
CA ASP A 168 -3.68 7.39 13.73
C ASP A 168 -4.13 8.83 14.01
N VAL A 169 -4.95 9.37 13.10
CA VAL A 169 -5.52 10.72 13.20
C VAL A 169 -7.05 10.68 13.31
N THR A 170 -7.61 9.52 13.64
CA THR A 170 -9.07 9.27 13.63
C THR A 170 -9.85 10.25 14.51
N ASP A 171 -9.33 10.60 15.68
CA ASP A 171 -10.02 11.53 16.60
C ASP A 171 -10.18 12.94 16.01
N ILE A 172 -9.26 13.37 15.16
CA ILE A 172 -9.32 14.68 14.48
C ILE A 172 -10.46 14.68 13.46
N PHE A 173 -10.67 13.55 12.77
CA PHE A 173 -11.71 13.40 11.76
C PHE A 173 -13.09 13.08 12.32
N ARG A 174 -13.18 12.34 13.44
CA ARG A 174 -14.45 11.85 14.02
C ARG A 174 -15.44 12.97 14.37
N VAL A 175 -14.93 14.15 14.75
CA VAL A 175 -15.77 15.30 15.14
C VAL A 175 -16.22 16.14 13.94
N GLN A 176 -15.83 15.77 12.73
CA GLN A 176 -16.05 16.55 11.51
C GLN A 176 -17.05 15.87 10.58
N THR A 177 -17.78 16.67 9.81
CA THR A 177 -18.79 16.17 8.86
C THR A 177 -18.20 15.88 7.49
N ASN A 178 -17.32 16.76 7.00
CA ASN A 178 -16.77 16.67 5.64
C ASN A 178 -15.42 17.38 5.44
N GLU A 179 -14.88 18.08 6.43
CA GLU A 179 -13.67 18.91 6.28
C GLU A 179 -12.82 18.86 7.55
N VAL A 180 -11.51 18.70 7.39
CA VAL A 180 -10.53 18.67 8.48
C VAL A 180 -9.37 19.61 8.18
N TYR A 181 -9.01 20.44 9.15
CA TYR A 181 -7.84 21.30 9.10
C TYR A 181 -6.71 20.65 9.90
N LEU A 182 -5.61 20.32 9.21
CA LEU A 182 -4.37 19.87 9.86
C LEU A 182 -3.40 21.04 9.93
N GLN A 183 -3.07 21.46 11.15
CA GLN A 183 -2.15 22.56 11.42
C GLN A 183 -0.72 22.06 11.66
N GLY A 184 0.23 23.01 11.66
CA GLY A 184 1.67 22.76 11.80
C GLY A 184 2.07 21.73 12.85
N ASP A 185 1.54 21.81 14.07
CA ASP A 185 1.94 20.87 15.15
C ASP A 185 1.51 19.43 14.85
N VAL A 186 0.31 19.23 14.29
CA VAL A 186 -0.16 17.91 13.86
C VAL A 186 0.67 17.41 12.67
N LEU A 187 0.97 18.29 11.71
CA LEU A 187 1.78 17.94 10.55
C LEU A 187 3.23 17.59 10.94
N ARG A 188 3.79 18.26 11.95
CA ARG A 188 5.09 17.93 12.54
C ARG A 188 5.07 16.55 13.20
N ASP A 189 3.99 16.19 13.91
CA ASP A 189 3.85 14.85 14.49
C ASP A 189 3.69 13.75 13.44
N ILE A 190 3.02 14.03 12.32
CA ILE A 190 2.96 13.14 11.14
C ILE A 190 4.34 12.95 10.49
N GLY A 191 5.20 13.98 10.59
CA GLY A 191 6.58 13.97 10.11
C GLY A 191 6.73 14.27 8.62
N TYR A 192 7.97 14.31 8.14
CA TYR A 192 8.31 14.75 6.78
C TYR A 192 8.16 13.64 5.72
N GLY A 193 8.21 14.04 4.45
CA GLY A 193 8.15 13.17 3.27
C GLY A 193 6.77 13.12 2.62
N ASN A 194 6.66 12.30 1.56
CA ASN A 194 5.37 11.94 0.98
C ASN A 194 4.62 11.05 1.96
N LYS A 195 3.30 11.26 2.06
CA LYS A 195 2.43 10.59 3.00
C LYS A 195 1.31 9.88 2.28
N ASN A 196 1.13 8.62 2.63
CA ASN A 196 -0.07 7.88 2.27
C ASN A 196 -1.19 8.21 3.25
N ILE A 197 -2.45 8.13 2.80
CA ILE A 197 -3.61 8.17 3.69
C ILE A 197 -4.37 6.87 3.57
N VAL A 198 -4.53 6.17 4.68
CA VAL A 198 -5.24 4.89 4.75
C VAL A 198 -6.49 5.06 5.59
N ILE A 199 -7.65 4.76 5.00
CA ILE A 199 -8.92 4.67 5.70
C ILE A 199 -9.26 3.18 5.81
N GLU A 200 -9.38 2.68 7.02
CA GLU A 200 -9.62 1.27 7.31
C GLU A 200 -10.92 1.10 8.09
N ARG A 201 -11.81 0.24 7.62
CA ARG A 201 -13.02 -0.17 8.36
C ARG A 201 -12.96 -1.65 8.65
N THR A 202 -13.03 -1.98 9.93
CA THR A 202 -13.00 -3.37 10.41
C THR A 202 -14.33 -3.76 11.05
N LYS A 203 -14.71 -5.01 10.86
CA LYS A 203 -15.86 -5.67 11.47
C LYS A 203 -15.51 -7.14 11.69
N ARG A 204 -16.08 -7.74 12.74
CA ARG A 204 -16.07 -9.19 12.90
C ARG A 204 -17.48 -9.75 12.71
N GLU A 205 -17.59 -10.78 11.88
CA GLU A 205 -18.85 -11.50 11.63
C GLU A 205 -18.64 -12.98 11.98
N GLY A 206 -19.06 -13.36 13.19
CA GLY A 206 -18.73 -14.66 13.78
C GLY A 206 -17.22 -14.80 13.98
N SER A 207 -16.61 -15.80 13.33
CA SER A 207 -15.16 -16.02 13.36
C SER A 207 -14.41 -15.32 12.22
N VAL A 208 -15.11 -14.59 11.33
CA VAL A 208 -14.53 -14.00 10.13
C VAL A 208 -14.26 -12.51 10.32
N ASP A 209 -13.03 -12.11 10.05
CA ASP A 209 -12.64 -10.69 10.05
C ASP A 209 -12.91 -10.07 8.67
N ILE A 210 -13.72 -9.02 8.64
CA ILE A 210 -14.03 -8.25 7.43
C ILE A 210 -13.34 -6.91 7.54
N ASN A 211 -12.52 -6.61 6.53
CA ASN A 211 -11.76 -5.36 6.46
C ASN A 211 -12.03 -4.65 5.12
N ILE A 212 -12.19 -3.33 5.16
CA ILE A 212 -12.26 -2.47 3.99
C ILE A 212 -11.17 -1.43 4.09
N VAL A 213 -10.31 -1.34 3.08
CA VAL A 213 -9.15 -0.45 3.08
C VAL A 213 -9.19 0.46 1.87
N TYR A 214 -9.24 1.78 2.08
CA TYR A 214 -8.99 2.77 1.05
C TYR A 214 -7.61 3.38 1.27
N ASN A 215 -6.69 3.16 0.34
CA ASN A 215 -5.32 3.63 0.40
C ASN A 215 -5.08 4.70 -0.66
N HIS A 216 -4.85 5.94 -0.24
CA HIS A 216 -4.45 7.04 -1.10
C HIS A 216 -2.92 7.17 -1.05
N ILE A 217 -2.27 6.77 -2.15
CA ILE A 217 -0.81 6.75 -2.26
C ILE A 217 -0.29 8.16 -2.53
N ASN A 218 0.74 8.57 -1.79
CA ASN A 218 1.40 9.89 -1.92
C ASN A 218 0.39 11.06 -1.95
N ALA A 219 -0.60 11.00 -1.06
CA ALA A 219 -1.72 11.93 -1.03
C ALA A 219 -1.29 13.38 -0.69
N LEU A 220 -0.27 13.54 0.15
CA LEU A 220 0.32 14.83 0.49
C LEU A 220 1.82 14.70 0.78
N ARG A 221 2.52 15.82 0.85
CA ARG A 221 3.95 15.91 1.17
C ARG A 221 4.19 16.97 2.22
N ILE A 222 4.90 16.59 3.28
CA ILE A 222 5.31 17.49 4.36
C ILE A 222 6.82 17.68 4.27
N PHE A 223 7.30 18.91 4.29
CA PHE A 223 8.73 19.22 4.23
C PHE A 223 9.05 20.48 5.02
N GLU A 224 10.34 20.75 5.18
CA GLU A 224 10.84 22.04 5.65
C GLU A 224 11.70 22.61 4.54
N SER A 225 11.38 23.82 4.10
CA SER A 225 12.26 24.54 3.20
C SER A 225 13.53 24.95 3.93
N ILE A 226 14.64 24.89 3.20
CA ILE A 226 15.89 25.49 3.64
C ILE A 226 15.72 27.01 3.48
N ARG A 227 16.02 27.77 4.54
CA ARG A 227 15.94 29.24 4.52
C ARG A 227 17.08 29.84 3.67
N LEU A 228 16.93 29.73 2.36
CA LEU A 228 17.81 30.28 1.34
C LEU A 228 16.95 31.07 0.36
N ASP A 229 17.45 32.21 -0.12
CA ASP A 229 16.88 32.86 -1.30
C ASP A 229 17.49 32.20 -2.56
N PRO A 230 16.71 31.41 -3.34
CA PRO A 230 17.26 30.72 -4.51
C PRO A 230 17.82 31.68 -5.57
N ARG A 231 17.46 32.97 -5.55
CA ARG A 231 17.93 33.97 -6.52
C ARG A 231 19.28 34.56 -6.16
N VAL A 232 19.66 34.51 -4.89
CA VAL A 232 20.86 35.16 -4.35
C VAL A 232 21.84 34.11 -3.83
N ASP A 233 21.33 33.09 -3.15
CA ASP A 233 22.13 32.12 -2.43
C ASP A 233 22.47 30.89 -3.27
N VAL A 234 21.72 30.60 -4.34
CA VAL A 234 21.93 29.42 -5.19
C VAL A 234 22.36 29.81 -6.59
N ASN A 235 23.50 29.30 -7.04
CA ASN A 235 23.98 29.44 -8.41
C ASN A 235 24.16 28.05 -9.06
N ILE A 236 23.59 27.86 -10.24
CA ILE A 236 23.66 26.59 -11.00
C ILE A 236 24.35 26.86 -12.33
N PHE A 237 25.45 26.17 -12.61
CA PHE A 237 26.21 26.31 -13.85
C PHE A 237 26.65 24.95 -14.45
N PRO A 238 26.33 24.66 -15.71
CA PRO A 238 25.38 25.39 -16.55
C PRO A 238 23.95 25.27 -16.00
N ASN A 239 23.13 26.30 -16.21
CA ASN A 239 21.71 26.32 -15.82
C ASN A 239 20.79 25.57 -16.81
N ARG A 240 21.39 24.96 -17.85
CA ARG A 240 20.75 24.04 -18.80
C ARG A 240 21.74 22.93 -19.09
N GLY A 241 21.28 21.69 -19.00
CA GLY A 241 22.09 20.50 -19.25
C GLY A 241 21.28 19.46 -20.00
N LYS A 242 21.94 18.70 -20.88
CA LYS A 242 21.35 17.46 -21.40
C LYS A 242 21.63 16.33 -20.42
N ILE A 243 20.89 15.24 -20.55
CA ILE A 243 21.17 13.98 -19.85
C ILE A 243 22.65 13.62 -19.98
N GLY A 244 23.29 13.27 -18.86
CA GLY A 244 24.71 12.93 -18.78
C GLY A 244 25.67 14.13 -18.74
N SER A 245 25.19 15.37 -18.82
CA SER A 245 26.05 16.55 -18.61
C SER A 245 26.28 16.83 -17.12
N GLN A 246 27.42 17.40 -16.78
CA GLN A 246 27.73 17.81 -15.40
C GLN A 246 27.22 19.23 -15.15
N THR A 247 26.62 19.44 -13.98
CA THR A 247 26.26 20.75 -13.44
C THR A 247 26.95 20.99 -12.10
N THR A 248 27.30 22.24 -11.83
CA THR A 248 27.85 22.69 -10.57
C THR A 248 26.82 23.57 -9.89
N ILE A 249 26.43 23.19 -8.67
CA ILE A 249 25.50 23.91 -7.82
C ILE A 249 26.31 24.50 -6.68
N THR A 250 26.25 25.82 -6.52
CA THR A 250 26.85 26.55 -5.40
C THR A 250 25.74 27.09 -4.53
N ILE A 251 25.78 26.79 -3.25
CA ILE A 251 24.84 27.26 -2.23
C ILE A 251 25.64 28.08 -1.23
N ASN A 252 25.34 29.37 -1.15
CA ASN A 252 25.95 30.31 -0.21
C ASN A 252 25.20 30.27 1.14
N GLY A 253 25.90 30.57 2.23
CA GLY A 253 25.31 30.70 3.56
C GLY A 253 25.16 29.39 4.33
N ILE A 254 25.28 28.23 3.67
CA ILE A 254 25.16 26.90 4.30
C ILE A 254 26.30 25.99 3.85
N ARG A 255 26.80 25.17 4.78
CA ARG A 255 27.83 24.14 4.55
C ARG A 255 27.28 22.75 4.86
N GLU A 256 26.60 22.15 3.90
CA GLU A 256 25.99 20.82 4.00
C GLU A 256 26.11 20.04 2.68
N ASN A 257 26.03 18.72 2.76
CA ASN A 257 25.99 17.87 1.58
C ASN A 257 24.52 17.59 1.24
N PHE A 258 23.99 18.28 0.23
CA PHE A 258 22.61 18.08 -0.22
C PHE A 258 22.49 16.98 -1.27
N SER A 259 21.30 16.37 -1.34
CA SER A 259 20.91 15.57 -2.50
C SER A 259 20.32 16.49 -3.57
N VAL A 260 20.57 16.15 -4.84
CA VAL A 260 20.12 16.94 -6.00
C VAL A 260 19.24 16.07 -6.87
N PHE A 261 17.97 16.45 -6.99
CA PHE A 261 16.98 15.75 -7.82
C PHE A 261 16.63 16.58 -9.06
N PHE A 262 16.34 15.88 -10.15
CA PHE A 262 15.98 16.46 -11.45
C PHE A 262 14.56 16.02 -11.81
N LEU A 263 13.56 16.83 -11.51
CA LEU A 263 12.15 16.46 -11.65
C LEU A 263 11.53 17.00 -12.95
N GLU A 264 10.75 16.21 -13.66
CA GLU A 264 10.00 16.70 -14.83
C GLU A 264 8.81 17.57 -14.38
N ASN A 265 8.17 17.20 -13.26
CA ASN A 265 7.15 17.97 -12.55
C ASN A 265 7.52 18.15 -11.07
N GLU A 266 7.14 19.27 -10.45
CA GLU A 266 7.46 19.54 -9.03
C GLU A 266 6.83 18.55 -8.05
N THR A 267 5.76 17.88 -8.48
CA THR A 267 5.05 16.86 -7.70
C THR A 267 5.63 15.46 -7.90
N ASP A 268 6.64 15.28 -8.75
CA ASP A 268 7.26 13.97 -8.96
C ASP A 268 7.95 13.50 -7.67
N LEU A 269 7.88 12.19 -7.41
CA LEU A 269 8.56 11.59 -6.26
C LEU A 269 10.08 11.67 -6.43
N PHE A 270 10.78 11.82 -5.32
CA PHE A 270 12.23 11.63 -5.27
C PHE A 270 12.56 10.15 -5.37
N LYS A 271 13.21 9.76 -6.46
CA LYS A 271 13.57 8.38 -6.75
C LYS A 271 15.04 8.30 -7.19
N TYR A 272 15.57 7.09 -7.25
CA TYR A 272 16.93 6.90 -7.72
C TYR A 272 17.11 7.32 -9.19
N GLU A 273 16.07 7.16 -10.01
CA GLU A 273 16.11 7.47 -11.45
C GLU A 273 16.24 8.97 -11.75
N ASN A 274 15.79 9.81 -10.81
CA ASN A 274 15.88 11.27 -10.92
C ASN A 274 16.87 11.90 -9.93
N LEU A 275 17.60 11.09 -9.16
CA LEU A 275 18.72 11.53 -8.34
C LEU A 275 19.94 11.81 -9.22
N GLY A 276 20.59 12.95 -9.01
CA GLY A 276 21.80 13.30 -9.71
C GLY A 276 22.92 12.28 -9.54
N GLU A 277 23.56 11.92 -10.65
CA GLU A 277 24.58 10.88 -10.70
C GLU A 277 25.97 11.43 -10.28
N ASN A 278 26.77 10.59 -9.61
CA ASN A 278 28.17 10.87 -9.25
C ASN A 278 28.37 12.22 -8.53
N PRO A 279 27.71 12.47 -7.39
CA PRO A 279 27.85 13.74 -6.69
C PRO A 279 29.27 13.89 -6.12
N GLU A 280 29.92 15.01 -6.44
CA GLU A 280 31.18 15.45 -5.83
C GLU A 280 30.93 16.67 -4.96
N TYR A 281 31.29 16.58 -3.68
CA TYR A 281 31.12 17.66 -2.70
C TYR A 281 32.45 18.35 -2.44
N GLN A 282 32.56 19.63 -2.79
CA GLN A 282 33.73 20.45 -2.49
C GLN A 282 33.48 21.30 -1.25
N GLN A 283 34.16 20.98 -0.14
CA GLN A 283 34.09 21.73 1.12
C GLN A 283 35.26 22.71 1.27
N THR A 284 35.46 23.59 0.29
CA THR A 284 36.69 24.41 0.20
C THR A 284 36.55 25.83 0.77
N THR A 285 35.35 26.28 1.15
CA THR A 285 35.12 27.65 1.68
C THR A 285 34.21 27.66 2.89
N GLU A 286 34.51 28.52 3.87
CA GLU A 286 33.62 28.80 5.02
C GLU A 286 32.26 29.29 4.50
N ASN A 287 31.15 28.72 5.00
CA ASN A 287 29.77 29.06 4.63
C ASN A 287 29.36 28.88 3.15
N LYS A 288 29.93 27.89 2.44
CA LYS A 288 29.44 27.51 1.10
C LYS A 288 29.40 25.99 0.92
N SER A 289 28.41 25.53 0.14
CA SER A 289 28.31 24.17 -0.36
C SER A 289 28.45 24.17 -1.87
N ILE A 290 29.41 23.43 -2.41
CA ILE A 290 29.61 23.28 -3.85
C ILE A 290 29.41 21.80 -4.19
N ILE A 291 28.43 21.52 -5.04
CA ILE A 291 28.04 20.18 -5.47
C ILE A 291 28.23 20.11 -6.97
N ARG A 292 29.05 19.17 -7.45
CA ARG A 292 29.09 18.82 -8.87
C ARG A 292 28.33 17.53 -9.05
N VAL A 293 27.40 17.51 -9.99
CA VAL A 293 26.53 16.35 -10.18
C VAL A 293 26.17 16.20 -11.66
N THR A 294 26.02 14.96 -12.10
CA THR A 294 25.64 14.63 -13.47
C THR A 294 24.12 14.51 -13.59
N VAL A 295 23.54 15.13 -14.63
CA VAL A 295 22.12 15.00 -14.96
C VAL A 295 21.80 13.52 -15.24
N PRO A 296 20.85 12.91 -14.50
CA PRO A 296 20.66 11.47 -14.51
C PRO A 296 20.13 10.94 -15.84
N LYS A 297 20.47 9.69 -16.14
CA LYS A 297 20.03 8.97 -17.35
C LYS A 297 18.58 8.52 -17.31
N GLY A 298 17.96 8.52 -16.13
CA GLY A 298 16.56 8.11 -15.94
C GLY A 298 15.52 9.13 -16.43
N LEU A 299 15.94 10.33 -16.85
CA LEU A 299 15.02 11.35 -17.36
C LEU A 299 14.60 11.07 -18.81
N THR A 300 13.44 11.58 -19.21
CA THR A 300 12.98 11.48 -20.59
C THR A 300 13.77 12.42 -21.49
N VAL A 301 14.36 11.89 -22.57
CA VAL A 301 15.08 12.70 -23.56
C VAL A 301 14.15 13.73 -24.20
N GLY A 302 14.59 14.99 -24.25
CA GLY A 302 13.86 16.08 -24.89
C GLY A 302 12.87 16.81 -23.99
N LYS A 303 12.68 16.37 -22.74
CA LYS A 303 11.88 17.09 -21.75
C LYS A 303 12.72 18.03 -20.89
N THR A 304 12.07 19.09 -20.42
CA THR A 304 12.63 20.01 -19.42
C THR A 304 12.49 19.42 -18.03
N TYR A 305 13.39 19.79 -17.13
CA TYR A 305 13.36 19.39 -15.73
C TYR A 305 13.62 20.59 -14.82
N LYS A 306 13.24 20.45 -13.56
CA LYS A 306 13.52 21.38 -12.45
C LYS A 306 14.54 20.73 -11.52
N VAL A 307 15.46 21.53 -11.01
CA VAL A 307 16.44 21.08 -10.02
C VAL A 307 15.86 21.31 -8.63
N VAL A 308 15.83 20.27 -7.81
CA VAL A 308 15.40 20.34 -6.42
C VAL A 308 16.56 19.90 -5.53
N ILE A 309 16.86 20.74 -4.55
CA ILE A 309 17.93 20.50 -3.57
C ILE A 309 17.26 20.11 -2.25
N THR A 310 17.70 19.02 -1.64
CA THR A 310 17.11 18.47 -0.41
C THR A 310 18.18 18.11 0.62
#